data_AF-A0A4V6P4H4-F1
#
_entry.id   AF-A0A4V6P4H4-F1
#
_cell.length_a   1.000
_cell.length_b   1.000
_cell.length_c   1.000
_cell.angle_alpha   90.00
_cell.angle_beta   90.00
_cell.angle_gamma   90.00
#
_symmetry.space_group_name_H-M   'P 1'
#
loop_
_entity.id
_entity.type
_entity.pdbx_description
1 polymer ?
#
loop_
_entity_poly.entity_id
_entity_poly.type
_entity_poly.pdbx_seq_one_letter_code
_entity_poly.pdbx_strand_id
1 'polypeptide(L)'
;MGDCGTAQRISREVWQLAGHPVRAGQSMWRPFEAQTPQTQQRTLEAAAIAMDLLESGDLTGRGDAAPLFLPEPDVSITPGPPRQTHKSLEDRWQDLADALKAVIEDAKTNPNSARQLFAMMTMYPRGDAATHNQRVRANFEELGISLDFLSQ
;
A
#
# COMPACT_ATOMS: atom_id res chain seq x y z
N MET A 1 10.96 -19.11 21.56
CA MET A 1 11.00 -19.33 23.03
C MET A 1 10.66 -18.08 23.87
N GLY A 2 10.30 -16.92 23.28
CA GLY A 2 10.07 -15.66 24.02
C GLY A 2 8.62 -15.29 24.35
N ASP A 3 7.63 -15.87 23.66
CA ASP A 3 6.23 -15.41 23.75
C ASP A 3 5.51 -15.88 25.01
N CYS A 4 5.83 -17.08 25.49
CA CYS A 4 5.23 -17.65 26.70
C CYS A 4 5.58 -16.83 27.96
N GLY A 5 6.83 -16.34 28.06
CA GLY A 5 7.27 -15.50 29.18
C GLY A 5 6.59 -14.13 29.21
N THR A 6 6.36 -13.54 28.03
CA THR A 6 5.70 -12.24 27.91
C THR A 6 4.23 -12.33 28.27
N ALA A 7 3.51 -13.35 27.77
CA ALA A 7 2.10 -13.57 28.09
C ALA A 7 1.89 -13.85 29.59
N GLN A 8 2.79 -14.62 30.22
CA GLN A 8 2.73 -14.89 31.65
C GLN A 8 2.96 -13.62 32.49
N ARG A 9 3.87 -12.73 32.05
CA ARG A 9 4.12 -11.44 32.72
C ARG A 9 2.90 -10.53 32.66
N ILE A 10 2.31 -10.39 31.47
CA ILE A 10 1.08 -9.60 31.23
C ILE A 10 -0.06 -10.10 32.11
N SER A 11 -0.29 -11.42 32.15
CA SER A 11 -1.33 -11.99 33.01
C SER A 11 -1.08 -11.70 34.50
N ARG A 12 0.17 -11.79 34.96
CA ARG A 12 0.53 -11.51 36.37
C ARG A 12 0.27 -10.04 36.73
N GLU A 13 0.59 -9.12 35.85
CA GLU A 13 0.38 -7.67 36.02
C GLU A 13 -1.10 -7.34 36.22
N VAL A 14 -1.99 -7.91 35.40
CA VAL A 14 -3.44 -7.79 35.57
C VAL A 14 -3.89 -8.26 36.95
N TRP A 15 -3.43 -9.43 37.41
CA TRP A 15 -3.79 -9.95 38.74
C TRP A 15 -3.28 -9.05 39.87
N GLN A 16 -2.09 -8.47 39.71
CA GLN A 16 -1.53 -7.52 40.68
C GLN A 16 -2.36 -6.24 40.76
N LEU A 17 -2.76 -5.67 39.61
CA LEU A 17 -3.62 -4.49 39.55
C LEU A 17 -5.01 -4.76 40.15
N ALA A 18 -5.54 -5.97 39.94
CA ALA A 18 -6.77 -6.41 40.58
C ALA A 18 -6.66 -6.65 42.09
N GLY A 19 -5.45 -6.62 42.67
CA GLY A 19 -5.23 -6.86 44.10
C GLY A 19 -5.43 -8.33 44.52
N HIS A 20 -5.48 -9.26 43.57
CA HIS A 20 -5.77 -10.67 43.82
C HIS A 20 -4.57 -11.56 43.52
N PRO A 21 -4.44 -12.72 44.21
CA PRO A 21 -3.45 -13.71 43.83
C PRO A 21 -3.70 -14.21 42.40
N VAL A 22 -2.63 -14.58 41.69
CA VAL A 22 -2.72 -15.12 40.32
C VAL A 22 -3.74 -16.25 40.24
N ARG A 23 -4.63 -16.21 39.24
CA ARG A 23 -5.76 -17.13 39.06
C ARG A 23 -6.72 -17.15 40.26
N ALA A 24 -6.89 -16.01 40.93
CA ALA A 24 -7.65 -15.88 42.18
C ALA A 24 -7.20 -16.87 43.28
N GLY A 25 -5.94 -17.34 43.23
CA GLY A 25 -5.36 -18.29 44.19
C GLY A 25 -5.55 -19.76 43.83
N GLN A 26 -6.03 -20.07 42.63
CA GLN A 26 -6.24 -21.45 42.20
C GLN A 26 -4.90 -22.16 41.90
N SER A 27 -4.67 -23.28 42.58
CA SER A 27 -3.52 -24.18 42.35
C SER A 27 -3.81 -25.27 41.31
N MET A 28 -5.09 -25.61 41.11
CA MET A 28 -5.57 -26.59 40.14
C MET A 28 -6.64 -25.96 39.25
N TRP A 29 -6.65 -26.30 37.97
CA TRP A 29 -7.66 -25.81 37.04
C TRP A 29 -9.06 -26.31 37.42
N ARG A 30 -10.03 -25.40 37.43
CA ARG A 30 -11.45 -25.68 37.59
C ARG A 30 -12.24 -24.78 36.63
N PRO A 31 -13.35 -25.27 36.05
CA PRO A 31 -14.24 -24.41 35.29
C PRO A 31 -14.81 -23.32 36.19
N PHE A 32 -15.13 -22.16 35.60
CA PHE A 32 -15.58 -20.98 36.33
C PHE A 32 -16.81 -21.27 37.20
N GLU A 33 -17.75 -22.04 36.66
CA GLU A 33 -19.01 -22.43 37.29
C GLU A 33 -18.80 -23.33 38.52
N ALA A 34 -17.68 -24.04 38.61
CA ALA A 34 -17.34 -24.90 39.74
C ALA A 34 -16.50 -24.19 40.83
N GLN A 35 -16.20 -22.91 40.63
CA GLN A 35 -15.46 -22.10 41.62
C GLN A 35 -16.41 -21.55 42.70
N THR A 36 -15.83 -21.14 43.83
CA THR A 36 -16.62 -20.44 44.86
C THR A 36 -17.09 -19.07 44.34
N PRO A 37 -18.21 -18.52 44.84
CA PRO A 37 -18.67 -17.19 44.43
C PRO A 37 -17.60 -16.09 44.59
N GLN A 38 -16.80 -16.16 45.65
CA GLN A 38 -15.69 -15.23 45.88
C GLN A 38 -14.61 -15.36 44.79
N THR A 39 -14.23 -16.59 44.42
CA THR A 39 -13.25 -16.83 43.35
C THR A 39 -13.78 -16.38 41.99
N GLN A 40 -15.07 -16.59 41.72
CA GLN A 40 -15.73 -16.12 40.51
C GLN A 40 -15.67 -14.59 40.43
N GLN A 41 -16.08 -13.90 41.50
CA GLN A 41 -16.03 -12.44 41.57
C GLN A 41 -14.62 -11.90 41.30
N ARG A 42 -13.59 -12.43 41.98
CA ARG A 42 -12.19 -12.01 41.76
C ARG A 42 -11.72 -12.23 40.33
N THR A 43 -12.18 -13.31 39.71
CA THR A 43 -11.83 -13.62 38.31
C THR A 43 -12.50 -12.64 37.35
N LEU A 44 -13.75 -12.28 37.60
CA LEU A 44 -14.46 -11.27 36.80
C LEU A 44 -13.86 -9.87 37.00
N GLU A 45 -13.48 -9.49 38.22
CA GLU A 45 -12.79 -8.23 38.50
C GLU A 45 -11.45 -8.13 37.73
N ALA A 46 -10.63 -9.19 37.78
CA ALA A 46 -9.40 -9.24 37.02
C ALA A 46 -9.63 -9.20 35.50
N ALA A 47 -10.71 -9.84 35.01
CA ALA A 47 -11.08 -9.79 33.60
C ALA A 47 -11.52 -8.37 33.18
N ALA A 48 -12.32 -7.68 33.99
CA ALA A 48 -12.75 -6.31 33.73
C ALA A 48 -11.57 -5.34 33.66
N ILE A 49 -10.63 -5.45 34.61
CA ILE A 49 -9.39 -4.65 34.60
C ILE A 49 -8.55 -4.95 33.36
N ALA A 50 -8.45 -6.22 32.94
CA ALA A 50 -7.74 -6.56 31.71
C ALA A 50 -8.37 -5.89 30.48
N MET A 51 -9.70 -5.85 30.39
CA MET A 51 -10.41 -5.21 29.27
C MET A 51 -10.14 -3.70 29.25
N ASP A 52 -10.21 -3.03 30.39
CA ASP A 52 -9.94 -1.59 30.53
C ASP A 52 -8.51 -1.22 30.12
N LEU A 53 -7.52 -2.03 30.52
CA LEU A 53 -6.12 -1.84 30.13
C LEU A 53 -5.86 -2.11 28.64
N LEU A 54 -6.61 -3.03 28.04
CA LEU A 54 -6.53 -3.30 26.60
C LEU A 54 -7.16 -2.16 25.79
N GLU A 55 -8.30 -1.64 26.24
CA GLU A 55 -9.02 -0.55 25.60
C GLU A 55 -8.25 0.78 25.65
N SER A 56 -7.65 1.09 26.80
CA SER A 56 -6.80 2.28 26.98
C SER A 56 -5.43 2.18 26.28
N GLY A 57 -5.00 0.97 25.93
CA GLY A 57 -3.69 0.70 25.33
C GLY A 57 -2.53 0.59 26.34
N ASP A 58 -2.80 0.68 27.64
CA ASP A 58 -1.82 0.47 28.71
C ASP A 58 -1.28 -0.97 28.74
N LEU A 59 -2.04 -1.91 28.19
CA LEU A 59 -1.65 -3.31 28.01
C LEU A 59 -1.80 -3.72 26.55
N THR A 60 -0.71 -4.18 25.93
CA THR A 60 -0.76 -4.70 24.55
C THR A 60 -1.11 -6.18 24.53
N GLY A 61 -2.34 -6.51 24.14
CA GLY A 61 -2.78 -7.88 23.92
C GLY A 61 -1.99 -8.59 22.82
N ARG A 62 -1.71 -9.88 23.00
CA ARG A 62 -0.86 -10.68 22.09
C ARG A 62 -1.61 -11.78 21.33
N GLY A 63 -2.88 -12.01 21.65
CA GLY A 63 -3.70 -13.00 20.96
C GLY A 63 -4.39 -12.40 19.74
N ASP A 64 -4.83 -13.25 18.82
CA ASP A 64 -5.53 -12.84 17.58
C ASP A 64 -6.82 -12.04 17.84
N ALA A 65 -7.43 -12.25 19.00
CA ALA A 65 -8.63 -11.54 19.45
C ALA A 65 -8.33 -10.23 20.19
N ALA A 66 -7.06 -9.89 20.46
CA ALA A 66 -6.69 -8.65 21.15
C ALA A 66 -7.26 -7.37 20.50
N PRO A 67 -7.33 -7.26 19.14
CA PRO A 67 -7.90 -6.09 18.50
C PRO A 67 -9.38 -5.83 18.82
N LEU A 68 -10.12 -6.84 19.32
CA LEU A 68 -11.54 -6.68 19.68
C LEU A 68 -11.77 -5.82 20.93
N PHE A 69 -10.73 -5.58 21.73
CA PHE A 69 -10.80 -4.75 22.92
C PHE A 69 -10.40 -3.30 22.64
N LEU A 70 -9.92 -2.99 21.44
CA LEU A 70 -9.57 -1.61 21.07
C LEU A 70 -10.85 -0.80 20.81
N PRO A 71 -10.80 0.53 21.02
CA PRO A 71 -11.89 1.42 20.63
C PRO A 71 -12.28 1.21 19.17
N GLU A 72 -13.55 1.47 18.86
CA GLU A 72 -14.06 1.37 17.49
C GLU A 72 -13.15 2.19 16.56
N PRO A 73 -12.58 1.58 15.51
CA PRO A 73 -11.71 2.30 14.60
C PRO A 73 -12.50 3.42 13.93
N ASP A 74 -11.87 4.57 13.74
CA ASP A 74 -12.49 5.67 13.02
C ASP A 74 -12.81 5.23 11.58
N VAL A 75 -14.10 5.02 11.30
CA VAL A 75 -14.63 4.68 9.99
C VAL A 75 -14.91 5.94 9.15
N SER A 76 -14.49 7.11 9.61
CA SER A 76 -14.63 8.34 8.82
C SER A 76 -13.87 8.17 7.50
N ILE A 77 -14.64 8.22 6.40
CA ILE A 77 -14.08 8.18 5.07
C ILE A 77 -13.35 9.50 4.88
N THR A 78 -12.01 9.47 4.95
CA THR A 78 -11.20 10.62 4.56
C THR A 78 -11.61 10.99 3.13
N PRO A 79 -12.00 12.25 2.83
CA PRO A 79 -12.52 12.66 1.52
C PRO A 79 -11.56 12.47 0.33
N GLY A 80 -10.39 11.89 0.57
CA GLY A 80 -9.27 11.82 -0.35
C GLY A 80 -8.62 13.19 -0.54
N PRO A 81 -7.40 13.22 -1.11
CA PRO A 81 -6.86 14.48 -1.62
C PRO A 81 -7.82 15.08 -2.65
N PRO A 82 -7.89 16.42 -2.76
CA PRO A 82 -8.71 17.05 -3.79
C PRO A 82 -8.33 16.49 -5.16
N ARG A 83 -9.34 16.21 -5.99
CA ARG A 83 -9.12 15.73 -7.37
C ARG A 83 -8.10 16.64 -8.05
N GLN A 84 -6.98 16.06 -8.46
CA GLN A 84 -6.00 16.77 -9.27
C GLN A 84 -6.73 17.28 -10.52
N THR A 85 -6.68 18.59 -10.74
CA THR A 85 -7.14 19.20 -11.98
C THR A 85 -6.19 18.75 -13.09
N HIS A 86 -6.50 17.63 -13.72
CA HIS A 86 -5.83 17.23 -14.94
C HIS A 86 -6.20 18.22 -16.05
N LYS A 87 -5.21 18.59 -16.87
CA LYS A 87 -5.47 19.21 -18.17
C LYS A 87 -6.55 18.41 -18.91
N SER A 88 -7.42 19.12 -19.64
CA SER A 88 -8.44 18.46 -20.45
C SER A 88 -7.79 17.50 -21.45
N LEU A 89 -8.55 16.53 -21.96
CA LEU A 89 -8.02 15.61 -22.97
C LEU A 89 -7.56 16.37 -24.21
N GLU A 90 -8.26 17.44 -24.55
CA GLU A 90 -7.95 18.37 -25.63
C GLU A 90 -6.59 19.04 -25.41
N ASP A 91 -6.36 19.62 -24.22
CA ASP A 91 -5.08 20.27 -23.88
C ASP A 91 -3.92 19.28 -23.90
N ARG A 92 -4.14 18.04 -23.44
CA ARG A 92 -3.12 16.99 -23.46
C ARG A 92 -2.77 16.53 -24.88
N TRP A 93 -3.77 16.46 -25.76
CA TRP A 93 -3.55 16.17 -27.17
C TRP A 93 -2.81 17.30 -27.88
N GLN A 94 -3.11 18.54 -27.52
CA GLN A 94 -2.42 19.71 -28.07
C GLN A 94 -0.95 19.73 -27.65
N ASP A 95 -0.66 19.53 -26.35
CA ASP A 95 0.71 19.43 -25.82
C ASP A 95 1.50 18.32 -26.55
N LEU A 96 0.88 17.16 -26.76
CA LEU A 96 1.51 16.04 -27.47
C LEU A 96 1.78 16.36 -28.94
N ALA A 97 0.82 16.99 -29.62
CA ALA A 97 0.98 17.39 -31.02
C ALA A 97 2.11 18.41 -31.19
N ASP A 98 2.23 19.36 -30.26
CA ASP A 98 3.27 20.38 -30.32
C ASP A 98 4.65 19.82 -29.95
N ALA A 99 4.73 18.91 -28.98
CA ALA A 99 5.95 18.16 -28.68
C ALA A 99 6.41 17.32 -29.88
N LEU A 100 5.49 16.63 -30.57
CA LEU A 100 5.82 15.83 -31.75
C LEU A 100 6.34 16.70 -32.90
N LYS A 101 5.70 17.84 -33.16
CA LYS A 101 6.19 18.81 -34.17
C LYS A 101 7.60 19.29 -33.85
N ALA A 102 7.88 19.62 -32.59
CA ALA A 102 9.20 20.07 -32.16
C ALA A 102 10.27 18.99 -32.40
N VAL A 103 9.96 17.73 -32.11
CA VAL A 103 10.88 16.61 -32.37
C VAL A 103 11.09 16.39 -33.86
N ILE A 104 10.07 16.54 -34.69
CA ILE A 104 10.20 16.45 -36.16
C ILE A 104 11.12 17.55 -36.69
N GLU A 105 10.95 18.79 -36.23
CA GLU A 105 11.83 19.90 -36.64
C GLU A 105 13.28 19.68 -36.18
N ASP A 106 13.50 19.19 -34.96
CA ASP A 106 14.84 18.87 -34.47
C ASP A 106 15.47 17.71 -35.27
N ALA A 107 14.69 16.68 -35.59
CA ALA A 107 15.15 15.51 -36.38
C ALA A 107 15.63 15.87 -37.79
N LYS A 108 15.17 16.98 -38.39
CA LYS A 108 15.67 17.46 -39.70
C LYS A 108 17.15 17.87 -39.66
N THR A 109 17.64 18.31 -38.50
CA THR A 109 19.02 18.82 -38.36
C THR A 109 19.89 17.99 -37.43
N ASN A 110 19.28 17.18 -36.55
CA ASN A 110 19.95 16.38 -35.53
C ASN A 110 19.83 14.87 -35.80
N PRO A 111 20.94 14.18 -36.13
CA PRO A 111 20.94 12.74 -36.39
C PRO A 111 20.45 11.89 -35.21
N ASN A 112 20.74 12.30 -33.98
CA ASN A 112 20.33 11.53 -32.80
C ASN A 112 18.81 11.57 -32.61
N SER A 113 18.19 12.73 -32.83
CA SER A 113 16.75 12.90 -32.73
C SER A 113 16.00 12.17 -33.84
N ALA A 114 16.55 12.16 -35.05
CA ALA A 114 16.03 11.34 -36.15
C ALA A 114 16.03 9.84 -35.80
N ARG A 115 17.12 9.33 -35.20
CA ARG A 115 17.21 7.92 -34.76
C ARG A 115 16.24 7.59 -33.64
N GLN A 116 16.10 8.47 -32.64
CA GLN A 116 15.15 8.27 -31.54
C GLN A 116 13.71 8.28 -32.02
N LEU A 117 13.35 9.23 -32.90
CA LEU A 117 12.02 9.29 -33.50
C LEU A 117 11.76 8.03 -34.35
N PHE A 118 12.74 7.56 -35.13
CA PHE A 118 12.61 6.34 -35.91
C PHE A 118 12.38 5.13 -35.00
N ALA A 119 13.20 4.96 -33.96
CA ALA A 119 13.07 3.88 -32.98
C ALA A 119 11.69 3.89 -32.30
N MET A 120 11.19 5.06 -31.91
CA MET A 120 9.85 5.22 -31.34
C MET A 120 8.76 4.75 -32.32
N MET A 121 8.86 5.16 -33.58
CA MET A 121 7.88 4.81 -34.63
C MET A 121 7.94 3.33 -35.03
N THR A 122 9.07 2.65 -34.81
CA THR A 122 9.26 1.22 -35.14
C THR A 122 9.16 0.28 -33.93
N MET A 123 8.92 0.80 -32.72
CA MET A 123 8.97 0.00 -31.48
C MET A 123 7.85 -1.06 -31.40
N TYR A 124 6.67 -0.76 -31.93
CA TYR A 124 5.51 -1.66 -31.95
C TYR A 124 4.82 -1.62 -33.31
N PRO A 125 5.41 -2.25 -34.34
CA PRO A 125 4.83 -2.25 -35.68
C PRO A 125 3.50 -3.00 -35.66
N ARG A 126 2.49 -2.44 -36.34
CA ARG A 126 1.27 -3.18 -36.63
C ARG A 126 1.49 -4.00 -37.90
N GLY A 127 1.61 -5.32 -37.75
CA GLY A 127 1.82 -6.23 -38.87
C GLY A 127 3.29 -6.45 -39.20
N ASP A 128 3.61 -6.64 -40.48
CA ASP A 128 4.98 -6.92 -40.92
C ASP A 128 5.93 -5.75 -40.64
N ALA A 129 7.00 -6.03 -39.88
CA ALA A 129 7.96 -5.03 -39.44
C ALA A 129 8.75 -4.43 -40.60
N ALA A 130 9.08 -5.22 -41.64
CA ALA A 130 9.82 -4.72 -42.79
C ALA A 130 9.00 -3.69 -43.59
N THR A 131 7.75 -4.02 -43.89
CA THR A 131 6.79 -3.14 -44.56
C THR A 131 6.52 -1.88 -43.74
N HIS A 132 6.33 -2.03 -42.42
CA HIS A 132 6.12 -0.88 -41.52
C HIS A 132 7.34 0.05 -41.48
N ASN A 133 8.54 -0.49 -41.35
CA ASN A 133 9.78 0.30 -41.32
C ASN A 133 10.01 1.04 -42.64
N GLN A 134 9.69 0.40 -43.78
CA GLN A 134 9.79 1.05 -45.09
C GLN A 134 8.79 2.21 -45.23
N ARG A 135 7.57 2.05 -44.72
CA ARG A 135 6.59 3.14 -44.66
C ARG A 135 7.05 4.29 -43.75
N VAL A 136 7.65 3.99 -42.60
CA VAL A 136 8.22 5.02 -41.72
C VAL A 136 9.34 5.79 -42.42
N ARG A 137 10.21 5.11 -43.18
CA ARG A 137 11.26 5.78 -43.99
C ARG A 137 10.67 6.71 -45.06
N ALA A 138 9.64 6.27 -45.78
CA ALA A 138 8.95 7.12 -46.76
C ALA A 138 8.36 8.39 -46.10
N ASN A 139 7.75 8.25 -44.92
CA ASN A 139 7.24 9.41 -44.17
C ASN A 139 8.36 10.35 -43.71
N PHE A 140 9.55 9.84 -43.39
CA PHE A 140 10.70 10.66 -43.02
C PHE A 140 11.19 11.50 -44.20
N GLU A 141 11.24 10.92 -45.40
CA GLU A 141 11.57 11.65 -46.63
C GLU A 141 10.55 12.75 -46.93
N GLU A 142 9.24 12.45 -46.80
CA GLU A 142 8.16 13.43 -46.99
C GLU A 142 8.25 14.60 -46.00
N LEU A 143 8.64 14.31 -44.75
CA LEU A 143 8.86 15.31 -43.71
C LEU A 143 10.21 16.03 -43.82
N GLY A 144 11.05 15.69 -44.81
CA GLY A 144 12.36 16.32 -45.03
C GLY A 144 13.44 15.90 -44.02
N ILE A 145 13.28 14.77 -43.33
CA ILE A 145 14.28 14.20 -42.44
C ILE A 145 15.23 13.33 -43.27
N SER A 146 16.53 13.63 -43.24
CA SER A 146 17.52 12.89 -44.03
C SER A 146 17.62 11.43 -43.59
N LEU A 147 17.47 10.50 -44.53
CA LEU A 147 17.64 9.07 -44.28
C LEU A 147 19.10 8.70 -43.98
N ASP A 148 20.08 9.53 -44.37
CA ASP A 148 21.49 9.32 -44.06
C ASP A 148 21.75 9.29 -42.54
N PHE A 149 20.89 9.95 -41.76
CA PHE A 149 20.96 9.92 -40.31
C PHE A 149 20.63 8.56 -39.71
N LEU A 150 19.93 7.70 -40.46
CA LEU A 150 19.52 6.36 -40.05
C LEU A 150 20.49 5.25 -40.53
N SER A 151 21.54 5.60 -41.28
CA SER A 151 22.43 4.65 -42.00
C SER A 151 23.72 4.28 -41.27
N GLN A 152 23.81 4.44 -39.95
CA GLN A 152 25.00 4.06 -39.15
C GLN A 152 24.66 3.06 -38.05
#